data_AF-A0A971UPC3-F1
#
_entry.id   AF-A0A971UPC3-F1
#
_cell.length_a   1.000
_cell.length_b   1.000
_cell.length_c   1.000
_cell.angle_alpha   90.00
_cell.angle_beta   90.00
_cell.angle_gamma   90.00
#
_symmetry.space_group_name_H-M   'P 1'
#
loop_
_entity.id
_entity.type
_entity.pdbx_description
1 polymer ?
#
loop_
_entity_poly.entity_id
_entity_poly.type
_entity_poly.pdbx_seq_one_letter_code
_entity_poly.pdbx_strand_id
1 'polypeptide(L)' 'MTAETPRITALTPAQAAKILAAAGNRRITEAMVRADLEAGAPTNADGTVNLVHYAAWLAREAAHGD' A
#
# COMPACT_ATOMS: atom_id res chain seq x y z
N MET A 1 -13.88 8.70 -19.46
CA MET A 1 -13.51 8.36 -18.07
C MET A 1 -12.37 9.29 -17.68
N THR A 2 -12.67 10.44 -17.07
CA THR A 2 -11.63 11.31 -16.52
C THR A 2 -10.88 10.49 -15.48
N ALA A 3 -9.61 10.17 -15.74
CA ALA A 3 -8.77 9.53 -14.74
C ALA A 3 -8.65 10.52 -13.58
N GLU A 4 -9.47 10.33 -12.54
CA GLU A 4 -9.40 11.09 -11.31
C GLU A 4 -7.96 10.96 -10.81
N THR A 5 -7.26 12.09 -10.64
CA THR A 5 -5.87 12.10 -10.19
C THR A 5 -5.76 11.24 -8.95
N PRO A 6 -4.99 10.13 -8.98
CA PRO A 6 -4.94 9.22 -7.86
C PRO A 6 -4.42 9.98 -6.64
N ARG A 7 -5.28 10.10 -5.62
CA ARG A 7 -4.90 10.70 -4.34
C ARG A 7 -4.03 9.69 -3.60
N ILE A 8 -2.77 10.06 -3.34
CA ILE A 8 -1.82 9.20 -2.63
C ILE A 8 -2.27 8.81 -1.22
N THR A 9 -3.25 9.53 -0.66
CA THR A 9 -3.86 9.27 0.64
C THR A 9 -5.03 8.29 0.60
N ALA A 10 -5.56 7.95 -0.58
CA ALA A 10 -6.69 7.05 -0.77
C ALA A 10 -6.50 6.21 -2.05
N LEU A 11 -5.67 5.17 -1.94
CA LEU A 11 -5.40 4.24 -3.03
C LEU A 11 -6.11 2.91 -2.78
N THR A 12 -6.66 2.31 -3.83
CA THR A 12 -7.05 0.89 -3.73
C THR A 12 -5.82 0.00 -3.53
N PRO A 13 -5.95 -1.19 -2.92
CA PRO A 13 -4.84 -2.13 -2.77
C PRO A 13 -4.13 -2.45 -4.10
N ALA A 14 -4.90 -2.52 -5.20
CA ALA A 14 -4.37 -2.73 -6.54
C ALA A 14 -3.52 -1.55 -7.04
N GLN A 15 -3.94 -0.31 -6.76
CA GLN A 15 -3.16 0.89 -7.11
C GLN A 15 -1.90 1.02 -6.27
N ALA A 16 -2.00 0.77 -4.96
CA ALA A 16 -0.85 0.74 -4.07
C ALA A 16 0.19 -0.28 -4.55
N ALA A 17 -0.24 -1.51 -4.87
CA ALA A 17 0.64 -2.55 -5.40
C ALA A 17 1.38 -2.11 -6.68
N LYS A 18 0.68 -1.47 -7.63
CA LYS A 18 1.30 -0.96 -8.86
C LYS A 18 2.34 0.11 -8.59
N ILE A 19 2.04 1.07 -7.71
CA ILE A 19 2.96 2.17 -7.37
C ILE A 19 4.20 1.61 -6.66
N LEU A 20 4.01 0.70 -5.70
CA LEU A 20 5.11 0.08 -4.96
C LEU A 20 5.97 -0.82 -5.85
N ALA A 21 5.35 -1.56 -6.77
CA ALA A 21 6.08 -2.39 -7.73
C ALA A 21 6.96 -1.53 -8.64
N ALA A 22 6.43 -0.41 -9.13
CA ALA A 22 7.18 0.53 -9.95
C ALA A 22 8.31 1.22 -9.18
N ALA A 23 8.05 1.66 -7.94
CA ALA A 23 9.04 2.36 -7.11
C ALA A 23 10.17 1.45 -6.61
N GLY A 24 9.83 0.22 -6.19
CA GLY A 24 10.79 -0.75 -5.64
C GLY A 24 11.46 -1.63 -6.70
N ASN A 25 11.09 -1.51 -7.97
CA ASN A 25 11.50 -2.40 -9.07
C ASN A 25 11.38 -3.89 -8.71
N ARG A 26 10.31 -4.24 -7.99
CA ARG A 26 10.02 -5.60 -7.49
C ARG A 26 8.58 -5.95 -7.78
N ARG A 27 8.30 -7.25 -7.92
CA ARG A 27 6.92 -7.71 -8.11
C ARG A 27 6.14 -7.57 -6.81
N ILE A 28 5.24 -6.59 -6.75
CA ILE A 28 4.24 -6.43 -5.69
C ILE A 28 2.86 -6.72 -6.31
N THR A 29 2.05 -7.51 -5.60
CA THR A 29 0.70 -7.88 -6.05
C THR A 29 -0.35 -7.36 -5.07
N GLU A 30 -1.59 -7.23 -5.54
CA GLU A 30 -2.70 -6.83 -4.66
C GLU A 30 -2.87 -7.79 -3.47
N ALA A 31 -2.66 -9.09 -3.70
CA ALA A 31 -2.75 -10.10 -2.64
C ALA A 31 -1.71 -9.88 -1.53
N MET A 32 -0.50 -9.42 -1.87
CA MET A 32 0.52 -9.06 -0.88
C MET A 32 0.09 -7.86 -0.05
N VAL A 33 -0.40 -6.80 -0.71
CA VAL A 33 -0.91 -5.62 0.01
C VAL A 33 -2.06 -6.01 0.93
N ARG A 34 -2.99 -6.85 0.47
CA ARG A 34 -4.11 -7.34 1.28
C ARG A 34 -3.63 -8.15 2.48
N ALA A 35 -2.63 -9.01 2.32
CA ALA A 35 -2.04 -9.75 3.43
C ALA A 35 -1.44 -8.81 4.49
N ASP A 36 -0.80 -7.71 4.06
CA ASP A 36 -0.30 -6.69 4.98
C ASP A 36 -1.44 -5.99 5.73
N LEU A 37 -2.59 -5.72 5.07
CA LEU A 37 -3.78 -5.17 5.75
C LEU A 37 -4.31 -6.14 6.82
N GLU A 38 -4.37 -7.44 6.51
CA GLU A 38 -4.76 -8.49 7.47
C GLU A 38 -3.74 -8.62 8.62
N ALA A 39 -2.46 -8.34 8.36
CA ALA A 39 -1.40 -8.29 9.36
C ALA A 39 -1.45 -7.03 10.26
N GLY A 40 -2.36 -6.09 9.96
CA GLY A 40 -2.58 -4.88 10.76
C GLY A 40 -2.01 -3.60 10.13
N ALA A 41 -1.69 -3.59 8.83
CA ALA A 41 -1.31 -2.37 8.15
C ALA A 41 -2.48 -1.35 8.13
N PRO A 42 -2.17 -0.05 8.26
CA PRO A 42 -3.20 0.98 8.40
C PRO A 42 -4.04 1.14 7.13
N THR A 43 -5.37 1.04 7.28
CA THR A 43 -6.37 1.28 6.23
C THR A 43 -7.27 2.46 6.59
N ASN A 44 -7.72 3.19 5.57
CA ASN A 44 -8.79 4.17 5.72
C ASN A 44 -10.13 3.47 5.96
N ALA A 45 -11.12 4.21 6.49
CA ALA A 45 -12.45 3.67 6.80
C ALA A 45 -13.23 3.17 5.56
N ASP A 46 -12.91 3.69 4.38
CA ASP A 46 -13.46 3.30 3.08
C ASP A 46 -12.73 2.11 2.43
N GLY A 47 -11.72 1.53 3.11
CA GLY A 47 -10.96 0.38 2.62
C GLY A 47 -9.84 0.74 1.64
N THR A 48 -9.58 2.02 1.41
CA THR A 48 -8.38 2.49 0.71
C THR A 48 -7.18 2.58 1.64
N VAL A 49 -5.99 2.70 1.06
CA VAL A 49 -4.72 2.78 1.77
C VAL A 49 -4.11 4.17 1.55
N ASN A 50 -3.64 4.78 2.64
CA ASN A 50 -2.79 5.96 2.56
C ASN A 50 -1.34 5.52 2.37
N LEU A 51 -0.74 5.88 1.24
CA LEU A 51 0.59 5.42 0.85
C LEU A 51 1.67 5.77 1.89
N VAL A 52 1.58 6.94 2.52
CA VAL A 52 2.57 7.40 3.51
C VAL A 52 2.49 6.56 4.77
N HIS A 53 1.29 6.33 5.30
CA HIS A 53 1.10 5.49 6.49
C HIS A 53 1.48 4.04 6.21
N TYR A 54 1.11 3.53 5.04
CA TYR A 54 1.46 2.17 4.64
C TYR A 54 2.97 1.99 4.47
N ALA A 55 3.67 2.93 3.83
CA ALA A 55 5.12 2.89 3.72
C ALA A 55 5.83 2.97 5.08
N ALA A 56 5.31 3.78 6.01
CA ALA A 56 5.83 3.85 7.38
C ALA A 56 5.65 2.52 8.14
N TRP A 57 4.50 1.86 7.97
CA TRP A 57 4.26 0.53 8.53
C TRP A 57 5.22 -0.50 7.92
N LEU A 58 5.41 -0.50 6.59
CA LEU A 58 6.36 -1.41 5.93
C LEU A 58 7.80 -1.20 6.44
N ALA A 59 8.23 0.05 6.61
CA ALA A 59 9.56 0.35 7.16
C ALA A 59 9.70 -0.16 8.60
N ARG A 60 8.64 -0.04 9.41
CA ARG A 60 8.60 -0.59 10.77
C ARG A 60 8.69 -2.12 10.77
N GLU A 61 7.91 -2.81 9.94
CA GLU A 61 7.94 -4.28 9.85
C GLU A 61 9.29 -4.78 9.34
N ALA A 62 9.89 -4.09 8.35
CA ALA A 62 11.24 -4.41 7.88
C ALA A 62 12.31 -4.22 8.96
N ALA A 63 12.12 -3.28 9.90
CA ALA A 63 13.03 -3.04 11.03
C ALA A 63 12.80 -3.99 12.21
N HIS A 64 11.62 -4.60 12.33
CA HIS A 64 11.32 -5.60 13.37
C HIS A 64 11.77 -7.03 13.02
N GLY A 65 12.28 -7.25 11.80
CA GLY A 65 12.72 -8.56 11.30
C GLY A 65 14.18 -8.95 11.60
N ASP A 66 14.78 -8.45 12.69
CA ASP A 66 16.11 -8.87 13.19
C ASP A 66 15.99 -9.92 14.30
#